data_AF-A0A660M3P7-F1
#
_entry.id   AF-A0A660M3P7-F1
#
_cell.length_a   1.000
_cell.length_b   1.000
_cell.length_c   1.000
_cell.angle_alpha   90.00
_cell.angle_beta   90.00
_cell.angle_gamma   90.00
#
_symmetry.space_group_name_H-M   'P 1'
#
loop_
_entity.id
_entity.type
_entity.pdbx_description
1 polymer ?
#
loop_
_entity_poly.entity_id
_entity_poly.type
_entity_poly.pdbx_seq_one_letter_code
_entity_poly.pdbx_strand_id
1 'polypeptide(L)' 'MKIYLGSDHRGFLLKEKVFAYLVKNNYEVEDVGGRELNPDDDFPQFAQAAALRVIGDESDDPRAILICGG' A
#
# COMPACT_ATOMS: atom_id res chain seq x y z
N MET A 1 2.62 -12.31 8.76
CA MET A 1 1.90 -11.72 7.61
C MET A 1 2.56 -10.39 7.31
N LYS A 2 3.06 -10.26 6.09
CA LYS A 2 3.63 -9.01 5.59
C LYS A 2 2.60 -8.29 4.73
N ILE A 3 2.46 -6.99 4.93
CA ILE A 3 1.43 -6.19 4.25
C ILE A 3 2.10 -5.11 3.39
N TYR A 4 1.86 -5.18 2.10
CA TYR A 4 2.19 -4.11 1.16
C TYR A 4 1.05 -3.11 1.07
N LEU A 5 1.36 -1.82 1.18
CA LEU A 5 0.36 -0.77 1.22
C LEU A 5 0.62 0.24 0.10
N GLY A 6 -0.41 0.58 -0.67
CA GLY A 6 -0.28 1.54 -1.77
C GLY A 6 -1.59 2.28 -2.05
N SER A 7 -1.47 3.48 -2.58
CA SER A 7 -2.62 4.29 -3.00
C SER A 7 -2.25 5.30 -4.06
N ASP A 8 -3.25 5.75 -4.81
CA ASP A 8 -3.18 7.03 -5.53
C ASP A 8 -3.42 8.22 -4.57
N HIS A 9 -3.45 9.43 -5.13
CA HIS A 9 -3.73 10.67 -4.40
C HIS A 9 -5.09 10.68 -3.72
N ARG A 10 -6.09 9.99 -4.28
CA ARG A 10 -7.44 9.92 -3.71
C ARG A 10 -7.47 9.01 -2.48
N GLY A 11 -6.61 7.99 -2.43
CA GLY A 11 -6.44 7.09 -1.30
C GLY A 11 -5.40 7.52 -0.26
N PHE A 12 -4.51 8.48 -0.59
CA PHE A 12 -3.33 8.86 0.20
C PHE A 12 -3.61 9.07 1.70
N LEU A 13 -4.57 9.92 2.05
CA LEU A 13 -4.85 10.25 3.45
C LEU A 13 -5.40 9.07 4.25
N LEU A 14 -6.13 8.16 3.61
CA LEU A 14 -6.60 6.94 4.25
C LEU A 14 -5.47 5.92 4.38
N LYS A 15 -4.61 5.81 3.36
CA LYS A 15 -3.40 4.99 3.39
C LYS A 15 -2.53 5.32 4.60
N GLU A 16 -2.25 6.59 4.85
CA GLU A 16 -1.46 7.02 6.01
C GLU A 16 -2.08 6.60 7.35
N LYS A 17 -3.41 6.69 7.48
CA LYS A 17 -4.13 6.24 8.69
C LYS A 17 -4.07 4.72 8.86
N VAL A 18 -4.20 3.97 7.76
CA VAL A 18 -4.10 2.50 7.77
C VAL A 18 -2.67 2.08 8.10
N PHE A 19 -1.66 2.72 7.53
CA PHE A 19 -0.26 2.49 7.85
C PHE A 19 0.00 2.65 9.35
N ALA A 20 -0.39 3.79 9.91
CA ALA A 20 -0.24 4.07 11.34
C ALA A 20 -0.97 3.05 12.22
N TYR A 21 -2.18 2.63 11.82
CA TYR A 21 -2.93 1.60 12.53
C TYR A 21 -2.20 0.24 12.51
N LEU A 22 -1.73 -0.20 11.35
CA LEU A 22 -1.07 -1.50 11.21
C LEU A 22 0.27 -1.54 11.97
N VAL A 23 1.08 -0.50 11.86
CA VAL A 23 2.34 -0.38 12.61
C VAL A 23 2.08 -0.40 14.12
N LYS A 24 1.07 0.36 14.59
CA LYS A 24 0.67 0.36 16.00
C LYS A 24 0.25 -1.03 16.52
N ASN A 25 -0.26 -1.88 15.64
CA ASN A 25 -0.67 -3.26 15.96
C ASN A 25 0.42 -4.30 15.63
N ASN A 26 1.68 -3.88 15.48
CA ASN A 26 2.84 -4.75 15.24
C ASN A 26 2.76 -5.61 13.96
N TYR A 27 2.07 -5.14 12.92
CA TYR A 27 2.18 -5.74 11.59
C TYR A 27 3.46 -5.28 10.89
N GLU A 28 4.08 -6.17 10.11
CA GLU A 28 5.14 -5.78 9.17
C GLU A 28 4.47 -5.14 7.94
N VAL A 29 4.70 -3.84 7.74
CA VAL A 29 4.08 -3.07 6.66
C VAL A 29 5.15 -2.43 5.81
N GLU A 30 5.02 -2.56 4.48
CA GLU A 30 5.85 -1.86 3.52
C GLU A 30 4.98 -0.96 2.62
N ASP A 31 5.30 0.33 2.61
CA ASP A 31 4.66 1.30 1.72
C ASP A 31 5.31 1.28 0.32
N VAL A 32 4.55 0.77 -0.65
CA VAL A 32 5.00 0.59 -2.04
C VAL A 32 4.77 1.82 -2.91
N GLY A 33 4.09 2.88 -2.44
CA GLY A 33 3.85 4.06 -3.27
C GLY A 33 2.76 5.01 -2.77
N GLY A 34 2.63 6.14 -3.47
CA GLY A 34 1.86 7.29 -2.99
C GLY A 34 2.49 7.86 -1.72
N ARG A 35 3.82 8.05 -1.69
CA ARG A 35 4.54 8.57 -0.51
C ARG A 35 4.38 10.08 -0.32
N GLU A 36 3.89 10.74 -1.36
CA GLU A 36 3.51 12.14 -1.37
C GLU A 36 2.15 12.28 -2.02
N LEU A 37 1.42 13.33 -1.63
CA LEU A 37 0.14 13.65 -2.24
C LEU A 37 0.40 14.32 -3.60
N ASN A 38 0.27 13.55 -4.69
CA ASN A 38 0.42 14.05 -6.05
C ASN A 38 -0.90 13.96 -6.82
N PRO A 39 -1.63 15.07 -7.05
CA PRO A 39 -2.93 15.06 -7.74
C PRO A 39 -2.92 14.44 -9.16
N ASP A 40 -1.76 14.36 -9.80
CA ASP A 40 -1.60 13.83 -11.15
C ASP A 40 -1.08 12.37 -11.17
N ASP A 41 -1.07 11.68 -10.02
CA ASP A 41 -0.64 10.29 -9.94
C ASP A 41 -1.71 9.28 -10.43
N ASP A 42 -1.22 8.11 -10.83
CA ASP A 42 -2.03 7.06 -11.45
C ASP A 42 -2.08 5.80 -10.60
N PHE A 43 -3.28 5.44 -10.13
CA PHE A 43 -3.50 4.24 -9.32
C PHE A 43 -2.90 2.94 -9.88
N PRO A 44 -3.00 2.62 -11.19
CA PRO A 44 -2.46 1.37 -11.71
C PRO A 44 -0.97 1.16 -11.45
N GLN A 45 -0.17 2.24 -11.34
CA GLN A 45 1.26 2.16 -11.05
C GLN A 45 1.49 1.57 -9.64
N PHE A 46 0.76 2.06 -8.65
CA PHE A 46 0.85 1.60 -7.27
C PHE A 46 0.25 0.21 -7.08
N ALA A 47 -0.85 -0.09 -7.78
CA ALA A 47 -1.45 -1.42 -7.79
C ALA A 47 -0.51 -2.48 -8.37
N GLN A 48 0.15 -2.18 -9.49
CA GLN A 48 1.14 -3.06 -10.10
C GLN A 48 2.33 -3.28 -9.16
N ALA A 49 2.86 -2.20 -8.56
CA ALA A 49 3.97 -2.30 -7.62
C ALA A 49 3.64 -3.23 -6.43
N ALA A 50 2.47 -3.06 -5.79
CA ALA A 50 2.03 -3.92 -4.69
C ALA A 50 1.88 -5.39 -5.13
N ALA A 51 1.25 -5.62 -6.28
CA ALA A 51 1.03 -6.97 -6.81
C ALA A 51 2.35 -7.70 -7.10
N LEU A 52 3.32 -7.01 -7.73
CA LEU A 52 4.65 -7.57 -7.98
C LEU A 52 5.39 -7.92 -6.69
N ARG A 53 5.24 -7.10 -5.64
CA ARG A 53 5.82 -7.42 -4.33
C ARG A 53 5.20 -8.66 -3.71
N VAL A 54 3.87 -8.78 -3.72
CA VAL A 54 3.17 -9.97 -3.20
C VAL A 54 3.59 -11.23 -3.96
N ILE A 55 3.67 -11.17 -5.30
CA ILE A 55 4.05 -12.32 -6.13
C ILE A 55 5.50 -12.74 -5.89
N GLY A 56 6.40 -11.78 -5.65
CA GLY A 56 7.83 -12.03 -5.45
C GLY A 56 8.25 -12.27 -4.00
N ASP A 57 7.31 -12.29 -3.04
CA ASP A 57 7.60 -12.49 -1.63
C ASP A 57 7.51 -13.99 -1.28
N GLU A 58 8.58 -14.54 -0.71
CA GLU A 58 8.68 -15.96 -0.32
C GLU A 58 8.12 -16.24 1.09
N SER A 59 7.57 -15.24 1.77
CA SER A 59 6.89 -15.43 3.06
C SER A 59 5.59 -16.24 2.92
N ASP A 60 5.16 -16.84 4.02
CA ASP A 60 4.02 -17.76 4.05
C ASP A 60 2.68 -17.06 3.73
N ASP A 61 2.58 -15.75 3.97
CA ASP A 61 1.32 -15.01 3.85
C ASP A 61 1.51 -13.51 3.51
N PRO A 62 2.00 -13.17 2.31
CA PRO A 62 2.05 -11.80 1.83
C PRO A 62 0.64 -11.31 1.43
N ARG A 63 0.34 -10.06 1.76
CA ARG A 63 -0.92 -9.39 1.43
C ARG A 63 -0.65 -7.99 0.91
N ALA A 64 -1.59 -7.46 0.12
CA ALA A 64 -1.58 -6.07 -0.29
C ALA A 64 -2.92 -5.39 0.07
N ILE A 65 -2.84 -4.14 0.51
CA ILE A 65 -3.97 -3.24 0.68
C ILE A 65 -3.77 -2.08 -0.29
N LEU A 66 -4.73 -1.91 -1.21
CA LEU A 66 -4.73 -0.86 -2.22
C LEU A 66 -5.93 0.05 -1.99
N ILE A 67 -5.69 1.36 -2.02
CA ILE A 67 -6.71 2.36 -1.74
C ILE A 67 -6.74 3.36 -2.90
N CYS A 68 -7.92 3.62 -3.44
CA CYS A 68 -8.16 4.64 -4.46
C CYS A 68 -9.42 5.45 -4.14
N GLY A 69 -9.77 6.37 -5.04
CA GLY A 69 -11.06 7.07 -5.01
C GLY A 69 -12.09 6.42 -5.94
N GLY A 70 -13.36 6.47 -5.52
CA GLY A 70 -14.52 5.97 -6.31
C GLY A 70 -14.96 6.87 -7.46
#